data_AF-A0A450ZNX2-F1
#
_entry.id   AF-A0A450ZNX2-F1
#
_cell.length_a   1.000
_cell.length_b   1.000
_cell.length_c   1.000
_cell.angle_alpha   90.00
_cell.angle_beta   90.00
_cell.angle_gamma   90.00
#
_symmetry.space_group_name_H-M   'P 1'
#
loop_
_entity.id
_entity.type
_entity.pdbx_description
1 polymer ?
#
loop_
_entity_poly.entity_id
_entity_poly.type
_entity_poly.pdbx_seq_one_letter_code
_entity_poly.pdbx_strand_id
1 'polypeptide(L)'
;MKSAAGRIVLFDALAEGISLYHPDTNPRTVALSINGMESKDDRISLAEAVCRIYAEFSRYIHVYRARDLETMTLSGNSVIDAERRKTSEIVELISGKVAQNITIVIVDHSDNDTKGLHELRFIVGEERKLMEISVRKLFREVNVEYDPLATVRFLQRGFEKLNNDFDLFEDSPAIDQNADHFMEEFCHTISESWRYDDQPVDGNHVYKWFNQFKEADFSDEAREVLKYLKRKGFVTRRAIVANLISLFNDLKENLDSEPVVVSIQPIGKSESFLAYSLRPQIKFEEMKDALDEASNANSVMDLVCFDDVVISGRSMQDYLFNPKINEKADPLSRAMREEKIHLTILVAFADVRGIAAIENDPRGHGAISVKAANLIGDKDRAFHPSSEIFSENIRKEDFRGFCKQVGNKINRRNPLGWKNAQWCVVMDYTVPNGTLPILWASSHLHSWIPLFPRSRTSS
;
A
#
# COMPACT_ATOMS: atom_id res chain seq x y z
N MET A 1 -14.96 20.59 4.97
CA MET A 1 -16.21 19.90 5.37
C MET A 1 -16.55 20.33 6.79
N LYS A 2 -17.82 20.63 7.15
CA LYS A 2 -18.16 20.90 8.57
C LYS A 2 -17.94 19.61 9.38
N SER A 3 -17.38 19.69 10.59
CA SER A 3 -17.06 18.52 11.45
C SER A 3 -18.19 17.49 11.51
N ALA A 4 -19.44 17.95 11.59
CA ALA A 4 -20.62 17.09 11.61
C ALA A 4 -20.83 16.24 10.34
N ALA A 5 -20.54 16.77 9.15
CA ALA A 5 -20.73 16.02 7.89
C ALA A 5 -19.65 14.94 7.72
N GLY A 6 -18.40 15.24 8.06
CA GLY A 6 -17.32 14.26 7.98
C GLY A 6 -17.43 13.17 9.04
N ARG A 7 -17.99 13.50 10.22
CA ARG A 7 -18.38 12.51 11.23
C ARG A 7 -19.37 11.49 10.70
N ILE A 8 -20.42 11.95 10.01
CA ILE A 8 -21.42 11.06 9.42
C ILE A 8 -20.77 10.11 8.42
N VAL A 9 -19.94 10.63 7.52
CA VAL A 9 -19.22 9.81 6.54
C VAL A 9 -18.34 8.75 7.22
N LEU A 10 -17.58 9.13 8.25
CA LEU A 10 -16.73 8.20 8.99
C LEU A 10 -17.56 7.11 9.67
N PHE A 11 -18.67 7.48 10.33
CA PHE A 11 -19.52 6.52 11.03
C PHE A 11 -20.25 5.59 10.07
N ASP A 12 -20.71 6.10 8.94
CA ASP A 12 -21.34 5.29 7.90
C ASP A 12 -20.32 4.31 7.26
N ALA A 13 -19.06 4.73 7.12
CA ALA A 13 -17.97 3.84 6.68
C ALA A 13 -17.67 2.73 7.70
N LEU A 14 -17.63 3.09 8.99
CA LEU A 14 -17.46 2.13 10.08
C LEU A 14 -18.61 1.13 10.12
N ALA A 15 -19.85 1.62 10.06
CA ALA A 15 -21.06 0.80 10.03
C ALA A 15 -21.02 -0.22 8.88
N GLU A 16 -20.70 0.23 7.66
CA GLU A 16 -20.56 -0.64 6.50
C GLU A 16 -19.50 -1.72 6.74
N GLY A 17 -18.32 -1.36 7.23
CA GLY A 17 -17.26 -2.32 7.47
C GLY A 17 -17.58 -3.32 8.59
N ILE A 18 -18.20 -2.88 9.69
CA ILE A 18 -18.68 -3.76 10.78
C ILE A 18 -19.72 -4.75 10.25
N SER A 19 -20.62 -4.32 9.36
CA SER A 19 -21.68 -5.18 8.81
C SER A 19 -21.14 -6.39 8.05
N LEU A 20 -19.94 -6.31 7.47
CA LEU A 20 -19.28 -7.43 6.77
C LEU A 20 -18.92 -8.58 7.72
N TYR A 21 -18.66 -8.28 8.99
CA TYR A 21 -18.38 -9.28 10.02
C TYR A 21 -19.65 -9.85 10.65
N HIS A 22 -20.81 -9.23 10.39
CA HIS A 22 -22.08 -9.56 11.01
C HIS A 22 -23.27 -9.54 10.01
N PRO A 23 -23.23 -10.37 8.95
CA PRO A 23 -24.36 -10.49 8.04
C PRO A 23 -25.56 -11.14 8.76
N ASP A 24 -26.77 -10.65 8.46
CA ASP A 24 -28.04 -11.37 8.63
C ASP A 24 -28.74 -11.43 10.00
N THR A 25 -28.53 -10.47 10.89
CA THR A 25 -29.55 -10.20 11.92
C THR A 25 -29.81 -8.70 12.02
N ASN A 26 -31.08 -8.28 11.96
CA ASN A 26 -31.53 -6.95 12.39
C ASN A 26 -32.10 -7.09 13.81
N PRO A 27 -31.25 -7.27 14.83
CA PRO A 27 -31.72 -7.43 16.19
C PRO A 27 -32.40 -6.15 16.66
N ARG A 28 -33.50 -6.30 17.42
CA ARG A 28 -34.14 -5.18 18.13
C ARG A 28 -33.19 -4.53 19.15
N THR A 29 -32.30 -5.34 19.72
CA THR A 29 -31.35 -4.91 20.76
C THR A 29 -30.00 -5.58 20.57
N VAL A 30 -28.93 -4.79 20.61
CA VAL A 30 -27.52 -5.20 20.52
C VAL A 30 -26.81 -4.78 21.81
N ALA A 31 -26.01 -5.66 22.40
CA ALA A 31 -25.05 -5.29 23.42
C ALA A 31 -23.70 -5.08 22.74
N LEU A 32 -23.16 -3.88 22.86
CA LEU A 32 -21.87 -3.53 22.31
C LEU A 32 -20.82 -3.59 23.43
N SER A 33 -19.99 -4.62 23.36
CA SER A 33 -18.85 -4.83 24.24
C SER A 33 -17.62 -4.18 23.62
N ILE A 34 -17.05 -3.19 24.31
CA ILE A 34 -15.97 -2.35 23.79
C ILE A 34 -14.74 -2.51 24.68
N ASN A 35 -13.65 -3.01 24.10
CA ASN A 35 -12.36 -3.12 24.78
C ASN A 35 -11.35 -2.17 24.16
N GLY A 36 -10.53 -1.56 25.02
CA GLY A 36 -9.45 -0.64 24.60
C GLY A 36 -9.89 0.81 24.35
N MET A 37 -11.12 1.19 24.72
CA MET A 37 -11.58 2.59 24.74
C MET A 37 -11.85 3.03 26.18
N GLU A 38 -11.09 4.01 26.67
CA GLU A 38 -11.23 4.51 28.04
C GLU A 38 -12.29 5.61 28.17
N SER A 39 -12.50 6.43 27.13
CA SER A 39 -13.52 7.48 27.15
C SER A 39 -14.92 6.92 26.98
N LYS A 40 -15.84 7.42 27.81
CA LYS A 40 -17.28 7.15 27.67
C LYS A 40 -17.83 7.68 26.34
N ASP A 41 -17.34 8.82 25.89
CA ASP A 41 -17.84 9.47 24.67
C ASP A 41 -17.38 8.72 23.41
N ASP A 42 -16.22 8.07 23.46
CA ASP A 42 -15.76 7.16 22.39
C ASP A 42 -16.67 5.94 22.26
N ARG A 43 -17.04 5.36 23.41
CA ARG A 43 -17.92 4.20 23.49
C ARG A 43 -19.31 4.54 22.92
N ILE A 44 -19.84 5.70 23.26
CA ILE A 44 -21.09 6.22 22.70
C ILE A 44 -20.98 6.46 21.19
N SER A 45 -19.90 7.09 20.72
CA SER A 45 -19.69 7.37 19.29
C SER A 45 -19.63 6.10 18.45
N LEU A 46 -18.96 5.05 18.93
CA LEU A 46 -18.95 3.74 18.27
C LEU A 46 -20.35 3.11 18.26
N ALA A 47 -21.10 3.21 19.37
CA ALA A 47 -22.47 2.70 19.45
C ALA A 47 -23.40 3.39 18.45
N GLU A 48 -23.24 4.70 18.26
CA GLU A 48 -23.95 5.43 17.22
C GLU A 48 -23.60 4.90 15.82
N ALA A 49 -22.32 4.62 15.54
CA ALA A 49 -21.92 3.99 14.28
C ALA A 49 -22.57 2.60 14.09
N VAL A 50 -22.63 1.78 15.15
CA VAL A 50 -23.34 0.48 15.10
C VAL A 50 -24.84 0.66 14.88
N CYS A 51 -25.49 1.62 15.54
CA CYS A 51 -26.89 1.96 15.31
C CYS A 51 -27.16 2.33 13.83
N ARG A 52 -26.19 2.93 13.13
CA ARG A 52 -26.31 3.32 11.71
C ARG A 52 -26.35 2.15 10.75
N ILE A 53 -25.81 0.99 11.13
CA ILE A 53 -25.94 -0.26 10.34
C ILE A 53 -27.42 -0.55 10.05
N TYR A 54 -28.29 -0.20 11.00
CA TYR A 54 -29.71 -0.51 10.99
C TYR A 54 -30.61 0.75 10.85
N ALA A 55 -30.00 1.93 10.66
CA ALA A 55 -30.72 3.20 10.47
C ALA A 55 -30.68 3.65 9.00
N GLU A 56 -31.68 4.40 8.56
CA GLU A 56 -31.53 5.17 7.33
C GLU A 56 -30.43 6.24 7.50
N PHE A 57 -29.54 6.34 6.49
CA PHE A 57 -28.55 7.40 6.39
C PHE A 57 -29.22 8.77 6.62
N SER A 58 -28.68 9.58 7.54
CA SER A 58 -29.15 10.92 7.96
C SER A 58 -29.97 11.05 9.25
N ARG A 59 -30.37 9.95 9.91
CA ARG A 59 -31.12 10.07 11.18
C ARG A 59 -30.19 10.41 12.35
N TYR A 60 -30.60 11.38 13.17
CA TYR A 60 -30.00 11.64 14.48
C TYR A 60 -30.24 10.44 15.40
N ILE A 61 -29.23 10.01 16.13
CA ILE A 61 -29.32 8.90 17.08
C ILE A 61 -29.40 9.46 18.47
N HIS A 62 -30.44 9.06 19.21
CA HIS A 62 -30.63 9.53 20.57
C HIS A 62 -29.79 8.69 21.54
N VAL A 63 -29.09 9.35 22.46
CA VAL A 63 -28.32 8.70 23.53
C VAL A 63 -29.05 8.92 24.85
N TYR A 64 -29.42 7.83 25.52
CA TYR A 64 -30.11 7.84 26.81
C TYR A 64 -29.26 7.19 27.88
N ARG A 65 -29.40 7.65 29.13
CA ARG A 65 -28.83 6.95 30.29
C ARG A 65 -29.84 5.96 30.84
N ALA A 66 -29.38 4.83 31.35
CA ALA A 66 -30.23 3.79 31.93
C ALA A 66 -31.26 4.32 32.94
N ARG A 67 -30.86 5.26 33.80
CA ARG A 67 -31.74 5.85 34.82
C ARG A 67 -32.90 6.69 34.25
N ASP A 68 -32.75 7.23 33.04
CA ASP A 68 -33.76 8.09 32.44
C ASP A 68 -34.91 7.25 31.84
N LEU A 69 -34.67 5.96 31.57
CA LEU A 69 -35.60 5.02 30.94
C LEU A 69 -36.87 4.73 31.76
N GLU A 70 -36.87 5.05 33.06
CA GLU A 70 -38.01 4.78 33.94
C GLU A 70 -39.26 5.56 33.52
N THR A 71 -39.09 6.77 32.97
CA THR A 71 -40.18 7.72 32.72
C THR A 71 -40.48 8.02 31.25
N MET A 72 -39.75 7.40 30.32
CA MET A 72 -39.83 7.71 28.89
C MET A 72 -40.24 6.51 28.02
N THR A 73 -40.81 6.82 26.85
CA THR A 73 -41.05 5.86 25.76
C THR A 73 -39.96 6.04 24.70
N LEU A 74 -39.33 4.94 24.28
CA LEU A 74 -38.28 4.98 23.27
C LEU A 74 -38.88 4.98 21.86
N SER A 75 -38.41 5.91 21.03
CA SER A 75 -38.75 6.02 19.61
C SER A 75 -37.51 6.33 18.79
N GLY A 76 -37.46 5.77 17.57
CA GLY A 76 -36.26 5.83 16.73
C GLY A 76 -35.09 5.00 17.26
N ASN A 77 -34.03 4.91 16.45
CA ASN A 77 -32.81 4.19 16.82
C ASN A 77 -32.09 4.92 17.96
N SER A 78 -31.65 4.16 18.95
CA SER A 78 -31.22 4.70 20.23
C SER A 78 -30.00 3.99 20.77
N VAL A 79 -29.09 4.75 21.39
CA VAL A 79 -27.99 4.23 22.21
C VAL A 79 -28.39 4.35 23.68
N ILE A 80 -28.20 3.29 24.45
CA ILE A 80 -28.42 3.26 25.89
C ILE A 80 -27.08 3.04 26.57
N ASP A 81 -26.66 4.04 27.34
CA ASP A 81 -25.58 3.88 28.29
C ASP A 81 -26.10 3.18 29.55
N ALA A 82 -25.64 1.94 29.77
CA ALA A 82 -26.07 1.08 30.86
C ALA A 82 -25.50 1.51 32.22
N GLU A 83 -24.52 2.42 32.27
CA GLU A 83 -23.87 2.89 33.51
C GLU A 83 -23.40 1.73 34.41
N ARG A 84 -22.84 0.68 33.79
CA ARG A 84 -22.36 -0.58 34.39
C ARG A 84 -23.44 -1.46 35.04
N ARG A 85 -24.71 -1.29 34.65
CA ARG A 85 -25.78 -2.22 35.01
C ARG A 85 -25.69 -3.52 34.21
N LYS A 86 -26.39 -4.56 34.68
CA LYS A 86 -26.52 -5.82 33.95
C LYS A 86 -27.36 -5.61 32.69
N THR A 87 -27.01 -6.31 31.61
CA THR A 87 -27.76 -6.21 30.35
C THR A 87 -29.22 -6.63 30.54
N SER A 88 -29.48 -7.67 31.33
CA SER A 88 -30.85 -8.12 31.66
C SER A 88 -31.73 -7.04 32.30
N GLU A 89 -31.17 -6.25 33.22
CA GLU A 89 -31.89 -5.15 33.89
C GLU A 89 -32.29 -4.06 32.89
N ILE A 90 -31.38 -3.71 31.96
CA ILE A 90 -31.67 -2.73 30.92
C ILE A 90 -32.73 -3.27 29.96
N VAL A 91 -32.64 -4.53 29.55
CA VAL A 91 -33.62 -5.20 28.69
C VAL A 91 -35.00 -5.22 29.34
N GLU A 92 -35.08 -5.49 30.65
CA GLU A 92 -36.33 -5.42 31.40
C GLU A 92 -36.92 -4.01 31.41
N LEU A 93 -36.10 -2.97 31.63
CA LEU A 93 -36.54 -1.57 31.64
C LEU A 93 -37.15 -1.11 30.30
N ILE A 94 -36.60 -1.61 29.18
CA ILE A 94 -37.09 -1.28 27.83
C ILE A 94 -38.21 -2.22 27.37
N SER A 95 -38.39 -3.37 28.02
CA SER A 95 -39.44 -4.35 27.67
C SER A 95 -40.82 -3.72 27.85
N GLY A 96 -41.52 -3.48 26.73
CA GLY A 96 -42.83 -2.83 26.73
C GLY A 96 -42.82 -1.31 26.55
N LYS A 97 -41.64 -0.66 26.47
CA LYS A 97 -41.50 0.79 26.24
C LYS A 97 -40.98 1.17 24.85
N VAL A 98 -40.89 0.17 23.97
CA VAL A 98 -40.20 0.23 22.68
C VAL A 98 -41.20 0.16 21.52
N ALA A 99 -41.14 1.13 20.61
CA ALA A 99 -41.90 1.09 19.37
C ALA A 99 -41.46 -0.08 18.45
N GLN A 100 -42.34 -0.53 17.56
CA GLN A 100 -41.98 -1.56 16.56
C GLN A 100 -40.93 -1.00 15.58
N ASN A 101 -39.93 -1.81 15.24
CA ASN A 101 -38.87 -1.52 14.25
C ASN A 101 -37.84 -0.45 14.66
N ILE A 102 -37.37 -0.47 15.91
CA ILE A 102 -36.21 0.33 16.33
C ILE A 102 -35.03 -0.58 16.71
N THR A 103 -33.82 -0.08 16.49
CA THR A 103 -32.57 -0.69 16.94
C THR A 103 -32.06 0.03 18.18
N ILE A 104 -31.80 -0.74 19.23
CA ILE A 104 -31.22 -0.26 20.48
C ILE A 104 -29.83 -0.85 20.65
N VAL A 105 -28.82 -0.01 20.82
CA VAL A 105 -27.46 -0.45 21.17
C VAL A 105 -27.19 -0.10 22.63
N ILE A 106 -26.85 -1.11 23.43
CA ILE A 106 -26.51 -0.98 24.85
C ILE A 106 -24.99 -0.94 24.99
N VAL A 107 -24.45 0.05 25.70
CA VAL A 107 -23.02 0.19 26.01
C VAL A 107 -22.76 0.29 27.50
N ASP A 108 -21.49 0.09 27.90
CA ASP A 108 -21.01 0.21 29.29
C ASP A 108 -21.80 -0.69 30.26
N HIS A 109 -22.04 -1.95 29.91
CA HIS A 109 -22.75 -2.92 30.76
C HIS A 109 -21.77 -3.81 31.55
N SER A 110 -22.20 -4.38 32.68
CA SER A 110 -21.33 -5.23 33.52
C SER A 110 -21.19 -6.67 33.02
N ASP A 111 -22.28 -7.26 32.54
CA ASP A 111 -22.34 -8.64 32.04
C ASP A 111 -23.44 -8.77 30.99
N ASN A 112 -23.23 -9.66 30.00
CA ASN A 112 -24.27 -10.05 29.06
C ASN A 112 -24.86 -11.41 29.47
N ASP A 113 -25.88 -11.37 30.32
CA ASP A 113 -26.59 -12.52 30.90
C ASP A 113 -27.91 -12.85 30.18
N THR A 114 -28.24 -12.10 29.13
CA THR A 114 -29.49 -12.27 28.39
C THR A 114 -29.31 -13.27 27.26
N LYS A 115 -29.83 -14.49 27.46
CA LYS A 115 -29.81 -15.54 26.42
C LYS A 115 -30.55 -15.05 25.16
N GLY A 116 -29.82 -14.96 24.04
CA GLY A 116 -30.37 -14.60 22.73
C GLY A 116 -30.19 -13.14 22.31
N LEU A 117 -29.57 -12.31 23.15
CA LEU A 117 -29.17 -10.96 22.76
C LEU A 117 -27.89 -11.00 21.92
N HIS A 118 -27.83 -10.20 20.86
CA HIS A 118 -26.66 -10.15 19.99
C HIS A 118 -25.55 -9.32 20.65
N GLU A 119 -24.40 -9.93 20.94
CA GLU A 119 -23.22 -9.24 21.45
C GLU A 119 -22.28 -8.90 20.29
N LEU A 120 -22.04 -7.61 20.08
CA LEU A 120 -21.02 -7.13 19.18
C LEU A 120 -19.78 -6.80 19.99
N ARG A 121 -18.65 -7.45 19.69
CA ARG A 121 -17.37 -7.18 20.33
C ARG A 121 -16.54 -6.31 19.41
N PHE A 122 -16.02 -5.21 19.96
CA PHE A 122 -15.13 -4.32 19.24
C PHE A 122 -13.85 -4.10 20.05
N ILE A 123 -12.71 -4.44 19.44
CA ILE A 123 -11.39 -4.31 20.06
C ILE A 123 -10.56 -3.40 19.16
N VAL A 124 -10.28 -2.16 19.62
CA VAL A 124 -9.60 -1.12 18.80
C VAL A 124 -8.32 -1.64 18.15
N GLY A 125 -7.51 -2.39 18.91
CA GLY A 125 -6.24 -2.93 18.43
C GLY A 125 -6.38 -4.01 17.35
N GLU A 126 -7.46 -4.80 17.38
CA GLU A 126 -7.73 -5.85 16.38
C GLU A 126 -8.48 -5.27 15.15
N GLU A 127 -9.23 -4.19 15.35
CA GLU A 127 -10.07 -3.54 14.33
C GLU A 127 -9.37 -2.37 13.60
N ARG A 128 -8.03 -2.28 13.69
CA ARG A 128 -7.23 -1.23 13.02
C ARG A 128 -7.52 -1.12 11.52
N LYS A 129 -7.65 -2.26 10.85
CA LYS A 129 -7.93 -2.34 9.42
C LYS A 129 -9.25 -1.65 9.07
N LEU A 130 -10.28 -1.91 9.88
CA LEU A 130 -11.58 -1.31 9.73
C LEU A 130 -11.50 0.21 9.93
N MET A 131 -10.68 0.68 10.88
CA MET A 131 -10.44 2.11 11.07
C MET A 131 -9.73 2.73 9.86
N GLU A 132 -8.66 2.10 9.35
CA GLU A 132 -7.95 2.58 8.16
C GLU A 132 -8.90 2.68 6.95
N ILE A 133 -9.71 1.64 6.70
CA ILE A 133 -10.70 1.64 5.60
C ILE A 133 -11.68 2.80 5.75
N SER A 134 -12.16 3.04 6.97
CA SER A 134 -13.15 4.08 7.26
C SER A 134 -12.58 5.48 7.09
N VAL A 135 -11.36 5.72 7.58
CA VAL A 135 -10.64 6.98 7.39
C VAL A 135 -10.33 7.20 5.91
N ARG A 136 -9.89 6.17 5.17
CA ARG A 136 -9.67 6.27 3.72
C ARG A 136 -10.94 6.65 2.96
N LYS A 137 -12.08 6.07 3.32
CA LYS A 137 -13.38 6.43 2.72
C LYS A 137 -13.71 7.89 2.98
N LEU A 138 -13.52 8.36 4.23
CA LEU A 138 -13.68 9.78 4.56
C LEU A 138 -12.80 10.69 3.69
N PHE A 139 -11.51 10.39 3.54
CA PHE A 139 -10.59 11.17 2.71
C PHE A 139 -11.02 11.22 1.24
N ARG A 140 -11.53 10.10 0.70
CA ARG A 140 -12.08 10.05 -0.66
C ARG A 140 -13.29 10.95 -0.83
N GLU A 141 -14.23 10.93 0.12
CA GLU A 141 -15.45 11.76 0.07
C GLU A 141 -15.15 13.27 0.14
N VAL A 142 -14.06 13.66 0.79
CA VAL A 142 -13.61 15.07 0.83
C VAL A 142 -12.68 15.44 -0.33
N ASN A 143 -12.37 14.51 -1.23
CA ASN A 143 -11.41 14.67 -2.32
C ASN A 143 -10.01 15.14 -1.84
N VAL A 144 -9.55 14.57 -0.71
CA VAL A 144 -8.22 14.81 -0.14
C VAL A 144 -7.42 13.51 -0.19
N GLU A 145 -6.12 13.63 -0.48
CA GLU A 145 -5.21 12.49 -0.48
C GLU A 145 -5.08 11.90 0.94
N TYR A 146 -5.24 10.58 1.06
CA TYR A 146 -5.16 9.90 2.35
C TYR A 146 -3.79 10.03 3.00
N ASP A 147 -3.76 10.55 4.24
CA ASP A 147 -2.59 10.54 5.11
C ASP A 147 -2.68 9.38 6.13
N PRO A 148 -1.73 8.42 6.14
CA PRO A 148 -1.66 7.39 7.17
C PRO A 148 -1.63 7.92 8.62
N LEU A 149 -1.12 9.13 8.85
CA LEU A 149 -1.13 9.75 10.18
C LEU A 149 -2.56 10.03 10.67
N ALA A 150 -3.53 10.21 9.78
CA ALA A 150 -4.92 10.42 10.17
C ALA A 150 -5.47 9.21 10.94
N THR A 151 -5.13 8.00 10.52
CA THR A 151 -5.50 6.76 11.23
C THR A 151 -4.80 6.67 12.59
N VAL A 152 -3.52 7.06 12.68
CA VAL A 152 -2.80 7.06 13.96
C VAL A 152 -3.39 8.07 14.93
N ARG A 153 -3.67 9.30 14.47
CA ARG A 153 -4.34 10.35 15.26
C ARG A 153 -5.70 9.85 15.75
N PHE A 154 -6.44 9.16 14.90
CA PHE A 154 -7.72 8.54 15.28
C PHE A 154 -7.53 7.52 16.40
N LEU A 155 -6.58 6.58 16.24
CA LEU A 155 -6.33 5.52 17.21
C LEU A 155 -5.87 6.04 18.58
N GLN A 156 -5.14 7.16 18.61
CA GLN A 156 -4.69 7.77 19.87
C GLN A 156 -5.70 8.69 20.55
N ARG A 157 -6.46 9.45 19.77
CA ARG A 157 -7.34 10.50 20.31
C ARG A 157 -8.75 9.99 20.61
N GLY A 158 -9.16 8.90 19.98
CA GLY A 158 -10.54 8.44 20.02
C GLY A 158 -11.51 9.36 19.27
N PHE A 159 -12.79 9.01 19.32
CA PHE A 159 -13.87 9.75 18.69
C PHE A 159 -14.19 11.08 19.37
N GLU A 160 -14.09 11.18 20.70
CA GLU A 160 -14.45 12.38 21.47
C GLU A 160 -13.57 13.58 21.09
N LYS A 161 -12.26 13.39 21.15
CA LYS A 161 -11.29 14.43 20.78
C LYS A 161 -11.36 14.74 19.30
N LEU A 162 -11.66 13.74 18.46
CA LEU A 162 -11.94 13.97 17.05
C LEU A 162 -13.22 14.81 16.85
N ASN A 163 -14.27 14.56 17.61
CA ASN A 163 -15.55 15.26 17.46
C ASN A 163 -15.42 16.75 17.79
N ASN A 164 -14.54 17.10 18.73
CA ASN A 164 -14.34 18.48 19.16
C ASN A 164 -13.50 19.29 18.17
N ASP A 165 -12.43 18.70 17.63
CA ASP A 165 -11.46 19.47 16.82
C ASP A 165 -11.53 19.15 15.32
N PHE A 166 -12.09 17.99 14.96
CA PHE A 166 -12.10 17.42 13.60
C PHE A 166 -10.75 17.48 12.87
N ASP A 167 -9.68 17.45 13.66
CA ASP A 167 -8.29 17.65 13.26
C ASP A 167 -7.65 16.35 12.74
N LEU A 168 -8.36 15.71 11.82
CA LEU A 168 -7.93 14.48 11.16
C LEU A 168 -7.07 14.79 9.93
N PHE A 169 -7.21 16.00 9.40
CA PHE A 169 -6.57 16.48 8.18
C PHE A 169 -5.35 17.36 8.44
N GLU A 170 -5.24 18.02 9.59
CA GLU A 170 -4.19 19.00 9.87
C GLU A 170 -3.15 18.45 10.85
N ASP A 171 -1.93 18.99 10.77
CA ASP A 171 -0.88 18.67 11.73
C ASP A 171 -1.17 19.34 13.07
N SER A 172 -1.79 18.59 13.98
CA SER A 172 -2.09 19.08 15.32
C SER A 172 -0.80 19.29 16.14
N PRO A 173 -0.53 20.50 16.65
CA PRO A 173 0.61 20.73 17.56
C PRO A 173 0.40 20.07 18.94
N ALA A 174 -0.80 19.56 19.23
CA ALA A 174 -1.12 18.87 20.47
C ALA A 174 -0.57 17.43 20.55
N ILE A 175 -0.11 16.87 19.44
CA ILE A 175 0.48 15.53 19.39
C ILE A 175 1.97 15.65 19.13
N ASP A 176 2.77 15.14 20.06
CA ASP A 176 4.18 14.88 19.78
C ASP A 176 4.28 13.71 18.80
N GLN A 177 4.34 14.04 17.51
CA GLN A 177 4.46 13.06 16.43
C GLN A 177 5.79 12.29 16.48
N ASN A 178 6.74 12.68 17.34
CA ASN A 178 8.01 12.00 17.56
C ASN A 178 8.01 11.14 18.84
N ALA A 179 6.91 11.12 19.59
CA ALA A 179 6.74 10.22 20.73
C ALA A 179 6.81 8.76 20.27
N ASP A 180 7.53 7.92 21.02
CA ASP A 180 7.82 6.53 20.64
C ASP A 180 6.54 5.74 20.32
N HIS A 181 5.53 5.86 21.18
CA HIS A 181 4.26 5.18 20.97
C HIS A 181 3.53 5.66 19.71
N PHE A 182 3.55 6.96 19.38
CA PHE A 182 2.96 7.46 18.13
C PHE A 182 3.66 6.86 16.90
N MET A 183 4.98 6.80 16.93
CA MET A 183 5.76 6.28 15.82
C MET A 183 5.65 4.77 15.66
N GLU A 184 5.53 4.02 16.75
CA GLU A 184 5.20 2.59 16.71
C GLU A 184 3.86 2.36 15.99
N GLU A 185 2.82 3.08 16.42
CA GLU A 185 1.47 3.01 15.85
C GLU A 185 1.45 3.39 14.36
N PHE A 186 2.21 4.42 13.98
CA PHE A 186 2.41 4.80 12.58
C PHE A 186 3.09 3.69 11.78
N CYS A 187 4.14 3.07 12.31
CA CYS A 187 4.85 1.98 11.65
C CYS A 187 3.97 0.74 11.45
N HIS A 188 3.12 0.39 12.43
CA HIS A 188 2.13 -0.69 12.28
C HIS A 188 1.08 -0.36 11.22
N THR A 189 0.54 0.86 11.26
CA THR A 189 -0.47 1.33 10.27
C THR A 189 0.10 1.32 8.85
N ILE A 190 1.35 1.72 8.69
CA ILE A 190 1.94 1.81 7.37
C ILE A 190 2.26 0.43 6.78
N SER A 191 2.75 -0.50 7.60
CA SER A 191 3.18 -1.82 7.16
C SER A 191 2.04 -2.84 7.01
N GLU A 192 0.84 -2.54 7.50
CA GLU A 192 -0.30 -3.47 7.55
C GLU A 192 -0.59 -4.18 6.21
N SER A 193 -0.48 -3.44 5.09
CA SER A 193 -0.74 -3.96 3.75
C SER A 193 0.50 -4.51 3.04
N TRP A 194 1.68 -4.39 3.64
CA TRP A 194 2.93 -4.83 3.03
C TRP A 194 3.18 -6.29 3.31
N ARG A 195 3.43 -7.04 2.22
CA ARG A 195 3.92 -8.41 2.25
C ARG A 195 5.19 -8.46 1.43
N TYR A 196 6.30 -8.87 2.02
CA TYR A 196 7.59 -8.94 1.36
C TYR A 196 8.15 -10.36 1.49
N ASP A 197 8.55 -10.95 0.37
CA ASP A 197 8.90 -12.38 0.24
C ASP A 197 7.77 -13.29 0.79
N ASP A 198 6.53 -12.95 0.42
CA ASP A 198 5.27 -13.57 0.86
C ASP A 198 4.99 -13.52 2.39
N GLN A 199 5.85 -12.86 3.17
CA GLN A 199 5.67 -12.66 4.61
C GLN A 199 5.09 -11.28 4.94
N PRO A 200 4.18 -11.16 5.91
CA PRO A 200 3.76 -9.85 6.43
C PRO A 200 4.95 -9.05 6.96
N VAL A 201 4.99 -7.75 6.68
CA VAL A 201 6.02 -6.85 7.23
C VAL A 201 5.59 -6.39 8.62
N ASP A 202 6.29 -6.86 9.65
CA ASP A 202 6.03 -6.51 11.05
C ASP A 202 6.24 -5.01 11.31
N GLY A 203 5.26 -4.33 11.88
CA GLY A 203 5.35 -2.92 12.24
C GLY A 203 6.47 -2.63 13.25
N ASN A 204 6.81 -3.58 14.13
CA ASN A 204 7.94 -3.42 15.04
C ASN A 204 9.29 -3.43 14.30
N HIS A 205 9.38 -4.18 13.19
CA HIS A 205 10.56 -4.16 12.32
C HIS A 205 10.68 -2.81 11.60
N VAL A 206 9.56 -2.27 11.11
CA VAL A 206 9.52 -0.91 10.52
C VAL A 206 9.91 0.15 11.54
N TYR A 207 9.44 0.04 12.78
CA TYR A 207 9.81 0.95 13.86
C TYR A 207 11.30 0.88 14.21
N LYS A 208 11.88 -0.33 14.28
CA LYS A 208 13.35 -0.50 14.45
C LYS A 208 14.12 0.14 13.31
N TRP A 209 13.64 0.01 12.07
CA TRP A 209 14.25 0.68 10.93
C TRP A 209 14.21 2.21 11.11
N PHE A 210 13.04 2.76 11.46
CA PHE A 210 12.81 4.18 11.69
C PHE A 210 13.69 4.74 12.82
N ASN A 211 13.85 4.03 13.94
CA ASN A 211 14.57 4.53 15.10
C ASN A 211 16.06 4.81 14.82
N GLN A 212 16.65 4.12 13.84
CA GLN A 212 18.03 4.39 13.37
C GLN A 212 18.19 5.80 12.78
N PHE A 213 17.10 6.42 12.30
CA PHE A 213 17.08 7.79 11.79
C PHE A 213 16.83 8.78 12.92
N LYS A 214 16.01 8.42 13.91
CA LYS A 214 15.78 9.23 15.11
C LYS A 214 17.08 9.53 15.87
N GLU A 215 17.94 8.53 16.02
CA GLU A 215 19.28 8.71 16.62
C GLU A 215 20.18 9.71 15.86
N ALA A 216 19.93 9.89 14.58
CA ALA A 216 20.68 10.79 13.70
C ALA A 216 19.92 12.11 13.39
N ASP A 217 18.83 12.38 14.11
CA ASP A 217 17.96 13.55 13.91
C ASP A 217 17.26 13.60 12.53
N PHE A 218 16.99 12.46 11.87
CA PHE A 218 16.33 12.39 10.55
C PHE A 218 14.94 11.73 10.57
N SER A 219 14.19 11.89 11.66
CA SER A 219 12.86 11.29 11.85
C SER A 219 11.85 11.72 10.78
N ASP A 220 11.81 13.01 10.45
CA ASP A 220 10.86 13.54 9.46
C ASP A 220 11.12 12.98 8.07
N GLU A 221 12.39 12.89 7.68
CA GLU A 221 12.79 12.32 6.41
C GLU A 221 12.48 10.83 6.30
N ALA A 222 12.72 10.07 7.37
CA ALA A 222 12.35 8.65 7.42
C ALA A 222 10.84 8.45 7.29
N ARG A 223 10.04 9.31 7.93
CA ARG A 223 8.58 9.30 7.85
C ARG A 223 8.06 9.60 6.44
N GLU A 224 8.65 10.56 5.74
CA GLU A 224 8.31 10.87 4.34
C GLU A 224 8.66 9.70 3.39
N VAL A 225 9.80 9.02 3.61
CA VAL A 225 10.14 7.79 2.87
C VAL A 225 9.08 6.70 3.09
N LEU A 226 8.67 6.48 4.34
CA LEU A 226 7.62 5.51 4.68
C LEU A 226 6.29 5.88 4.00
N LYS A 227 5.84 7.14 4.11
CA LYS A 227 4.64 7.65 3.42
C LYS A 227 4.71 7.41 1.91
N TYR A 228 5.84 7.72 1.28
CA TYR A 228 6.05 7.47 -0.14
C TYR A 228 5.96 5.98 -0.51
N LEU A 229 6.58 5.11 0.28
CA LEU A 229 6.51 3.66 0.08
C LEU A 229 5.05 3.17 0.16
N LYS A 230 4.26 3.65 1.12
CA LYS A 230 2.84 3.24 1.25
C LYS A 230 2.00 3.67 0.06
N ARG A 231 2.28 4.86 -0.46
CA ARG A 231 1.51 5.48 -1.53
C ARG A 231 1.85 4.92 -2.90
N LYS A 232 3.15 4.83 -3.22
CA LYS A 232 3.65 4.60 -4.58
C LYS A 232 4.85 3.65 -4.63
N GLY A 233 5.72 3.70 -3.62
CA GLY A 233 7.01 3.02 -3.66
C GLY A 233 6.96 1.51 -3.44
N PHE A 234 5.96 0.97 -2.74
CA PHE A 234 5.80 -0.46 -2.51
C PHE A 234 4.85 -1.08 -3.54
N VAL A 235 5.36 -1.96 -4.39
CA VAL A 235 4.65 -2.49 -5.55
C VAL A 235 4.50 -4.00 -5.46
N THR A 236 3.30 -4.49 -5.72
CA THR A 236 3.03 -5.93 -5.67
C THR A 236 3.32 -6.62 -7.02
N ARG A 237 3.70 -7.90 -6.98
CA ARG A 237 3.81 -8.76 -8.17
C ARG A 237 2.54 -8.74 -8.99
N ARG A 238 1.38 -8.76 -8.31
CA ARG A 238 0.07 -8.68 -8.96
C ARG A 238 -0.10 -7.39 -9.77
N ALA A 239 0.32 -6.25 -9.22
CA ALA A 239 0.27 -4.97 -9.93
C ALA A 239 1.25 -4.95 -11.11
N ILE A 240 2.46 -5.49 -10.95
CA ILE A 240 3.45 -5.63 -12.03
C ILE A 240 2.87 -6.46 -13.20
N VAL A 241 2.33 -7.64 -12.90
CA VAL A 241 1.75 -8.54 -13.91
C VAL A 241 0.56 -7.89 -14.61
N ALA A 242 -0.34 -7.24 -13.87
CA ALA A 242 -1.48 -6.52 -14.45
C ALA A 242 -1.03 -5.39 -15.40
N ASN A 243 -0.03 -4.61 -15.00
CA ASN A 243 0.53 -3.53 -15.81
C ASN A 243 1.17 -4.07 -17.10
N LEU A 244 1.94 -5.16 -17.02
CA LEU A 244 2.57 -5.78 -18.19
C LEU A 244 1.55 -6.37 -19.17
N ILE A 245 0.48 -6.99 -18.66
CA ILE A 245 -0.62 -7.49 -19.50
C ILE A 245 -1.33 -6.32 -20.20
N SER A 246 -1.60 -5.22 -19.48
CA SER A 246 -2.20 -4.03 -20.09
C SER A 246 -1.33 -3.51 -21.24
N LEU A 247 -0.03 -3.32 -21.01
CA LEU A 247 0.90 -2.89 -22.06
C LEU A 247 0.93 -3.85 -23.26
N PHE A 248 0.87 -5.16 -23.00
CA PHE A 248 0.90 -6.16 -24.06
C PHE A 248 -0.37 -6.09 -24.91
N ASN A 249 -1.54 -5.95 -24.28
CA ASN A 249 -2.80 -5.79 -25.01
C ASN A 249 -2.82 -4.48 -25.81
N ASP A 250 -2.38 -3.37 -25.20
CA ASP A 250 -2.26 -2.08 -25.89
C ASP A 250 -1.29 -2.18 -27.09
N LEU A 251 -0.17 -2.89 -26.94
CA LEU A 251 0.75 -3.12 -28.05
C LEU A 251 0.08 -3.93 -29.16
N LYS A 252 -0.56 -5.05 -28.82
CA LYS A 252 -1.21 -5.97 -29.75
C LYS A 252 -2.30 -5.29 -30.58
N GLU A 253 -3.07 -4.38 -30.00
CA GLU A 253 -4.09 -3.60 -30.72
C GLU A 253 -3.51 -2.66 -31.79
N ASN A 254 -2.23 -2.31 -31.68
CA ASN A 254 -1.53 -1.39 -32.58
C ASN A 254 -0.61 -2.10 -33.60
N LEU A 255 -0.59 -3.43 -33.63
CA LEU A 255 0.20 -4.23 -34.56
C LEU A 255 -0.70 -4.87 -35.63
N ASP A 256 -0.18 -4.97 -36.85
CA ASP A 256 -0.90 -5.60 -37.98
C ASP A 256 -0.88 -7.14 -37.90
N SER A 257 0.05 -7.71 -37.13
CA SER A 257 0.21 -9.14 -36.91
C SER A 257 0.35 -9.47 -35.43
N GLU A 258 0.04 -10.73 -35.07
CA GLU A 258 0.21 -11.22 -33.71
C GLU A 258 1.71 -11.17 -33.32
N PRO A 259 2.07 -10.47 -32.23
CA PRO A 259 3.46 -10.43 -31.78
C PRO A 259 3.89 -11.78 -31.21
N VAL A 260 5.15 -12.16 -31.47
CA VAL A 260 5.76 -13.37 -30.92
C VAL A 260 6.47 -13.04 -29.61
N VAL A 261 5.97 -13.61 -28.53
CA VAL A 261 6.53 -13.37 -27.20
C VAL A 261 7.67 -14.35 -26.93
N VAL A 262 8.85 -13.82 -26.61
CA VAL A 262 10.08 -14.58 -26.35
C VAL A 262 10.69 -14.19 -25.01
N SER A 263 11.56 -15.06 -24.47
CA SER A 263 12.41 -14.72 -23.33
C SER A 263 13.85 -14.46 -23.77
N ILE A 264 14.42 -13.36 -23.31
CA ILE A 264 15.79 -12.91 -23.65
C ILE A 264 16.74 -13.14 -22.47
N GLN A 265 16.22 -13.09 -21.23
CA GLN A 265 17.04 -13.27 -20.05
C GLN A 265 17.33 -14.76 -19.79
N PRO A 266 18.49 -15.09 -19.22
CA PRO A 266 18.77 -16.43 -18.74
C PRO A 266 17.77 -16.90 -17.66
N ILE A 267 17.60 -18.22 -17.54
CA ILE A 267 16.80 -18.84 -16.48
C ILE A 267 17.32 -18.37 -15.10
N GLY A 268 16.39 -18.06 -14.19
CA GLY A 268 16.69 -17.57 -12.84
C GLY A 268 16.84 -16.04 -12.74
N LYS A 269 16.52 -15.31 -13.81
CA LYS A 269 16.38 -13.84 -13.81
C LYS A 269 14.92 -13.38 -13.72
N SER A 270 14.69 -12.08 -13.58
CA SER A 270 13.36 -11.48 -13.35
C SER A 270 12.35 -11.92 -14.39
N GLU A 271 12.72 -11.96 -15.67
CA GLU A 271 11.82 -12.40 -16.74
C GLU A 271 11.34 -13.84 -16.54
N SER A 272 12.21 -14.77 -16.13
CA SER A 272 11.82 -16.17 -15.92
C SER A 272 10.77 -16.33 -14.81
N PHE A 273 10.81 -15.44 -13.81
CA PHE A 273 9.84 -15.40 -12.74
C PHE A 273 8.51 -14.77 -13.19
N LEU A 274 8.57 -13.69 -13.98
CA LEU A 274 7.39 -13.05 -14.56
C LEU A 274 6.69 -13.95 -15.57
N ALA A 275 7.43 -14.68 -16.41
CA ALA A 275 6.89 -15.57 -17.42
C ALA A 275 5.94 -16.61 -16.81
N TYR A 276 6.23 -17.14 -15.62
CA TYR A 276 5.31 -18.03 -14.92
C TYR A 276 3.94 -17.38 -14.66
N SER A 277 3.93 -16.11 -14.27
CA SER A 277 2.71 -15.35 -13.96
C SER A 277 1.98 -14.84 -15.21
N LEU A 278 2.69 -14.64 -16.32
CA LEU A 278 2.15 -14.14 -17.59
C LEU A 278 1.59 -15.27 -18.48
N ARG A 279 2.16 -16.49 -18.39
CA ARG A 279 1.79 -17.67 -19.19
C ARG A 279 0.29 -18.01 -19.25
N PRO A 280 -0.52 -17.80 -18.19
CA PRO A 280 -1.96 -18.05 -18.27
C PRO A 280 -2.69 -17.18 -19.32
N GLN A 281 -2.11 -16.04 -19.71
CA GLN A 281 -2.73 -15.09 -20.66
C GLN A 281 -1.88 -14.86 -21.91
N ILE A 282 -0.56 -15.13 -21.84
CA ILE A 282 0.40 -14.82 -22.89
C ILE A 282 1.21 -16.08 -23.23
N LYS A 283 1.17 -16.51 -24.49
CA LYS A 283 1.93 -17.67 -24.97
C LYS A 283 3.37 -17.24 -25.25
N PHE A 284 4.33 -17.88 -24.59
CA PHE A 284 5.76 -17.69 -24.85
C PHE A 284 6.27 -18.74 -25.85
N GLU A 285 7.14 -18.33 -26.75
CA GLU A 285 7.83 -19.18 -27.71
C GLU A 285 9.33 -19.23 -27.43
N GLU A 286 9.97 -20.31 -27.89
CA GLU A 286 11.42 -20.41 -27.82
C GLU A 286 12.05 -19.44 -28.80
N MET A 287 12.95 -18.58 -28.30
CA MET A 287 13.60 -17.56 -29.13
C MET A 287 14.30 -18.14 -30.37
N LYS A 288 14.79 -19.39 -30.29
CA LYS A 288 15.39 -20.04 -31.46
C LYS A 288 14.37 -20.24 -32.58
N ASP A 289 13.20 -20.77 -32.24
CA ASP A 289 12.14 -21.06 -33.20
C ASP A 289 11.62 -19.75 -33.84
N ALA A 290 11.45 -18.70 -33.02
CA ALA A 290 11.05 -17.38 -33.50
C ALA A 290 12.08 -16.76 -34.48
N LEU A 291 13.38 -16.95 -34.23
CA LEU A 291 14.45 -16.46 -35.12
C LEU A 291 14.57 -17.28 -36.40
N ASP A 292 14.36 -18.60 -36.32
CA ASP A 292 14.31 -19.47 -37.49
C ASP A 292 13.11 -19.12 -38.38
N GLU A 293 11.95 -18.80 -37.79
CA GLU A 293 10.77 -18.29 -38.50
C GLU A 293 11.03 -16.93 -39.17
N ALA A 294 11.57 -15.96 -38.42
CA ALA A 294 11.88 -14.62 -38.94
C ALA A 294 12.86 -14.64 -40.11
N SER A 295 13.82 -15.56 -40.11
CA SER A 295 14.78 -15.73 -41.20
C SER A 295 14.11 -16.17 -42.51
N ASN A 296 13.01 -16.92 -42.42
CA ASN A 296 12.25 -17.43 -43.57
C ASN A 296 11.04 -16.55 -43.93
N ALA A 297 10.66 -15.60 -43.07
CA ALA A 297 9.52 -14.72 -43.28
C ALA A 297 9.78 -13.69 -44.40
N ASN A 298 8.72 -13.42 -45.17
CA ASN A 298 8.69 -12.36 -46.18
C ASN A 298 8.34 -10.98 -45.59
N SER A 299 7.89 -10.94 -44.35
CA SER A 299 7.55 -9.73 -43.60
C SER A 299 8.41 -9.64 -42.33
N VAL A 300 8.50 -8.44 -41.77
CA VAL A 300 9.12 -8.21 -40.46
C VAL A 300 8.25 -8.85 -39.38
N MET A 301 8.87 -9.51 -38.40
CA MET A 301 8.17 -10.06 -37.23
C MET A 301 8.34 -9.16 -36.01
N ASP A 302 7.27 -8.93 -35.26
CA ASP A 302 7.29 -8.22 -33.99
C ASP A 302 7.57 -9.21 -32.85
N LEU A 303 8.78 -9.17 -32.30
CA LEU A 303 9.15 -9.88 -31.08
C LEU A 303 8.84 -9.03 -29.86
N VAL A 304 8.38 -9.69 -28.79
CA VAL A 304 8.08 -9.03 -27.51
C VAL A 304 8.75 -9.80 -26.36
N CYS A 305 9.37 -9.07 -25.44
CA CYS A 305 9.89 -9.65 -24.20
C CYS A 305 9.53 -8.78 -22.99
N PHE A 306 9.76 -9.32 -21.79
CA PHE A 306 9.32 -8.69 -20.54
C PHE A 306 10.47 -8.47 -19.56
N ASP A 307 10.38 -7.40 -18.77
CA ASP A 307 11.22 -7.20 -17.58
C ASP A 307 10.41 -6.52 -16.47
N ASP A 308 10.83 -6.66 -15.22
CA ASP A 308 10.21 -5.90 -14.14
C ASP A 308 10.76 -4.46 -14.11
N VAL A 309 12.07 -4.30 -14.27
CA VAL A 309 12.73 -3.01 -14.03
C VAL A 309 13.90 -2.74 -14.98
N VAL A 310 13.85 -1.57 -15.63
CA VAL A 310 14.99 -0.98 -16.35
C VAL A 310 15.53 0.23 -15.59
N ILE A 311 16.76 0.14 -15.08
CA ILE A 311 17.43 1.28 -14.42
C ILE A 311 18.35 2.01 -15.40
N SER A 312 19.50 1.41 -15.74
CA SER A 312 20.46 2.03 -16.67
C SER A 312 20.47 1.36 -18.05
N GLY A 313 19.59 0.39 -18.28
CA GLY A 313 19.56 -0.42 -19.51
C GLY A 313 20.71 -1.42 -19.68
N ARG A 314 21.75 -1.36 -18.85
CA ARG A 314 23.00 -2.11 -19.07
C ARG A 314 22.79 -3.62 -19.11
N SER A 315 22.04 -4.18 -18.16
CA SER A 315 21.77 -5.62 -18.12
C SER A 315 21.02 -6.08 -19.36
N MET A 316 20.05 -5.29 -19.83
CA MET A 316 19.31 -5.60 -21.06
C MET A 316 20.22 -5.54 -22.29
N GLN A 317 21.05 -4.50 -22.44
CA GLN A 317 22.06 -4.44 -23.50
C GLN A 317 23.02 -5.64 -23.48
N ASP A 318 23.40 -6.10 -22.28
CA ASP A 318 24.23 -7.29 -22.11
C ASP A 318 23.48 -8.56 -22.55
N TYR A 319 22.18 -8.70 -22.27
CA TYR A 319 21.37 -9.83 -22.75
C TYR A 319 21.11 -9.81 -24.26
N LEU A 320 20.98 -8.63 -24.85
CA LEU A 320 20.70 -8.48 -26.28
C LEU A 320 21.95 -8.66 -27.14
N PHE A 321 23.11 -8.21 -26.65
CA PHE A 321 24.28 -7.99 -27.51
C PHE A 321 25.58 -8.64 -27.01
N ASN A 322 25.58 -9.35 -25.88
CA ASN A 322 26.78 -10.03 -25.39
C ASN A 322 26.64 -11.56 -25.53
N PRO A 323 27.31 -12.19 -26.52
CA PRO A 323 27.21 -13.63 -26.75
C PRO A 323 27.76 -14.47 -25.60
N LYS A 324 28.56 -13.89 -24.70
CA LYS A 324 29.02 -14.56 -23.47
C LYS A 324 27.95 -14.67 -22.40
N ILE A 325 26.88 -13.87 -22.50
CA ILE A 325 25.78 -13.79 -21.53
C ILE A 325 24.53 -14.44 -22.11
N ASN A 326 24.27 -14.23 -23.41
CA ASN A 326 23.17 -14.85 -24.14
C ASN A 326 23.68 -15.38 -25.48
N GLU A 327 23.72 -16.70 -25.66
CA GLU A 327 24.18 -17.34 -26.90
C GLU A 327 23.37 -16.92 -28.14
N LYS A 328 22.14 -16.42 -27.94
CA LYS A 328 21.22 -15.97 -28.99
C LYS A 328 21.46 -14.51 -29.40
N ALA A 329 22.38 -13.80 -28.74
CA ALA A 329 22.67 -12.39 -29.00
C ALA A 329 23.12 -12.12 -30.45
N ASP A 330 23.99 -12.98 -30.99
CA ASP A 330 24.51 -12.82 -32.36
C ASP A 330 23.41 -13.07 -33.42
N PRO A 331 22.63 -14.18 -33.35
CA PRO A 331 21.46 -14.37 -34.19
C PRO A 331 20.43 -13.23 -34.10
N LEU A 332 20.12 -12.76 -32.89
CA LEU A 332 19.18 -11.67 -32.66
C LEU A 332 19.65 -10.37 -33.32
N SER A 333 20.92 -10.01 -33.10
CA SER A 333 21.55 -8.81 -33.70
C SER A 333 21.56 -8.88 -35.23
N ARG A 334 21.79 -10.08 -35.80
CA ARG A 334 21.71 -10.30 -37.24
C ARG A 334 20.29 -10.05 -37.77
N ALA A 335 19.28 -10.62 -37.13
CA ALA A 335 17.88 -10.46 -37.55
C ALA A 335 17.43 -8.99 -37.49
N MET A 336 17.84 -8.23 -36.46
CA MET A 336 17.59 -6.78 -36.37
C MET A 336 18.27 -6.02 -37.50
N ARG A 337 19.55 -6.32 -37.78
CA ARG A 337 20.31 -5.67 -38.86
C ARG A 337 19.74 -5.93 -40.25
N GLU A 338 19.20 -7.13 -40.47
CA GLU A 338 18.60 -7.55 -41.73
C GLU A 338 17.13 -7.13 -41.84
N GLU A 339 16.63 -6.31 -40.91
CA GLU A 339 15.27 -5.81 -40.85
C GLU A 339 14.22 -6.94 -40.86
N LYS A 340 14.58 -8.09 -40.27
CA LYS A 340 13.68 -9.26 -40.15
C LYS A 340 12.81 -9.22 -38.92
N ILE A 341 13.23 -8.48 -37.89
CA ILE A 341 12.48 -8.35 -36.64
C ILE A 341 12.46 -6.90 -36.14
N HIS A 342 11.39 -6.57 -35.42
CA HIS A 342 11.36 -5.50 -34.44
C HIS A 342 11.23 -6.12 -33.05
N LEU A 343 11.92 -5.57 -32.05
CA LEU A 343 11.86 -6.04 -30.67
C LEU A 343 11.24 -4.97 -29.78
N THR A 344 10.15 -5.31 -29.11
CA THR A 344 9.54 -4.46 -28.08
C THR A 344 9.76 -5.07 -26.70
N ILE A 345 10.36 -4.30 -25.80
CA ILE A 345 10.58 -4.69 -24.40
C ILE A 345 9.50 -4.03 -23.55
N LEU A 346 8.63 -4.83 -22.95
CA LEU A 346 7.59 -4.37 -22.04
C LEU A 346 8.09 -4.43 -20.60
N VAL A 347 8.09 -3.28 -19.91
CA VAL A 347 8.70 -3.17 -18.58
C VAL A 347 7.75 -2.52 -17.58
N ALA A 348 7.72 -3.01 -16.35
CA ALA A 348 6.80 -2.46 -15.35
C ALA A 348 7.28 -1.09 -14.85
N PHE A 349 8.58 -0.93 -14.62
CA PHE A 349 9.23 0.33 -14.23
C PHE A 349 10.46 0.61 -15.06
N ALA A 350 10.64 1.86 -15.50
CA ALA A 350 11.84 2.24 -16.21
C ALA A 350 12.31 3.66 -15.94
N ASP A 351 13.62 3.84 -15.78
CA ASP A 351 14.24 5.15 -15.89
C ASP A 351 14.24 5.59 -17.35
N VAL A 352 13.85 6.84 -17.62
CA VAL A 352 13.89 7.42 -18.97
C VAL A 352 15.28 7.34 -19.61
N ARG A 353 16.34 7.42 -18.80
CA ARG A 353 17.74 7.29 -19.28
C ARG A 353 18.08 5.84 -19.63
N GLY A 354 17.49 4.89 -18.91
CA GLY A 354 17.65 3.46 -19.17
C GLY A 354 16.96 3.03 -20.47
N ILE A 355 15.76 3.55 -20.73
CA ILE A 355 15.05 3.40 -22.00
C ILE A 355 15.92 3.92 -23.14
N ALA A 356 16.34 5.19 -23.06
CA ALA A 356 17.13 5.82 -24.10
C ALA A 356 18.47 5.08 -24.35
N ALA A 357 19.08 4.50 -23.32
CA ALA A 357 20.29 3.70 -23.48
C ALA A 357 20.06 2.42 -24.27
N ILE A 358 18.90 1.76 -24.11
CA ILE A 358 18.57 0.54 -24.85
C ILE A 358 18.19 0.86 -26.29
N GLU A 359 17.24 1.79 -26.49
CA GLU A 359 16.69 2.11 -27.82
C GLU A 359 17.73 2.74 -28.75
N ASN A 360 18.62 3.57 -28.22
CA ASN A 360 19.67 4.23 -29.00
C ASN A 360 20.97 3.40 -29.08
N ASP A 361 20.99 2.15 -28.62
CA ASP A 361 22.17 1.30 -28.79
C ASP A 361 22.36 1.00 -30.29
N PRO A 362 23.49 1.38 -30.90
CA PRO A 362 23.69 1.25 -32.35
C PRO A 362 23.65 -0.21 -32.83
N ARG A 363 23.88 -1.18 -31.93
CA ARG A 363 23.80 -2.62 -32.24
C ARG A 363 22.35 -3.10 -32.40
N GLY A 364 21.37 -2.34 -31.92
CA GLY A 364 19.96 -2.60 -32.11
C GLY A 364 19.44 -2.18 -33.49
N HIS A 365 20.24 -1.46 -34.29
CA HIS A 365 19.89 -1.05 -35.65
C HIS A 365 18.54 -0.31 -35.78
N GLY A 366 18.12 0.39 -34.71
CA GLY A 366 16.82 1.07 -34.67
C GLY A 366 15.60 0.15 -34.52
N ALA A 367 15.82 -1.16 -34.37
CA ALA A 367 14.76 -2.17 -34.30
C ALA A 367 14.22 -2.41 -32.88
N ILE A 368 14.72 -1.68 -31.87
CA ILE A 368 14.36 -1.91 -30.46
C ILE A 368 13.53 -0.75 -29.92
N SER A 369 12.40 -1.09 -29.29
CA SER A 369 11.58 -0.16 -28.51
C SER A 369 11.39 -0.67 -27.08
N VAL A 370 11.23 0.25 -26.13
CA VAL A 370 10.93 -0.08 -24.73
C VAL A 370 9.67 0.65 -24.31
N LYS A 371 8.63 -0.09 -23.91
CA LYS A 371 7.40 0.48 -23.37
C LYS A 371 7.32 0.20 -21.88
N ALA A 372 7.20 1.26 -21.09
CA ALA A 372 7.17 1.18 -19.64
C ALA A 372 5.78 1.54 -19.09
N ALA A 373 5.27 0.75 -18.15
CA ALA A 373 3.99 1.03 -17.51
C ALA A 373 4.13 2.21 -16.54
N ASN A 374 5.28 2.31 -15.89
CA ASN A 374 5.61 3.40 -14.98
C ASN A 374 6.98 3.97 -15.36
N LEU A 375 6.97 5.21 -15.84
CA LEU A 375 8.19 5.97 -16.05
C LEU A 375 8.66 6.56 -14.73
N ILE A 376 9.93 6.33 -14.42
CA ILE A 376 10.62 6.90 -13.27
C ILE A 376 11.47 8.05 -13.79
N GLY A 377 11.02 9.26 -13.47
CA GLY A 377 11.66 10.50 -13.84
C GLY A 377 12.40 11.16 -12.67
N ASP A 378 12.83 12.39 -12.89
CA ASP A 378 13.53 13.16 -11.87
C ASP A 378 12.67 13.45 -10.62
N LYS A 379 11.34 13.50 -10.75
CA LYS A 379 10.40 13.66 -9.63
C LYS A 379 10.35 12.47 -8.68
N ASP A 380 10.71 11.29 -9.17
CA ASP A 380 10.68 10.02 -8.41
C ASP A 380 12.02 9.67 -7.75
N ARG A 381 13.03 10.53 -7.93
CA ARG A 381 14.38 10.35 -7.39
C ARG A 381 14.48 11.10 -6.07
N ALA A 382 14.78 10.38 -4.98
CA ALA A 382 14.70 10.89 -3.62
C ALA A 382 15.36 12.26 -3.45
N PHE A 383 16.57 12.44 -3.97
CA PHE A 383 17.37 13.64 -3.74
C PHE A 383 17.51 14.54 -4.96
N HIS A 384 16.66 14.38 -5.99
CA HIS A 384 16.63 15.33 -7.07
C HIS A 384 15.93 16.63 -6.63
N PRO A 385 16.32 17.82 -7.14
CA PRO A 385 15.65 19.09 -6.78
C PRO A 385 14.14 19.09 -7.03
N SER A 386 13.67 18.37 -8.05
CA SER A 386 12.24 18.24 -8.38
C SER A 386 11.54 17.07 -7.68
N SER A 387 12.16 16.44 -6.68
CA SER A 387 11.65 15.26 -5.99
C SER A 387 10.32 15.53 -5.29
N GLU A 388 9.32 14.69 -5.56
CA GLU A 388 7.99 14.69 -4.92
C GLU A 388 7.91 13.67 -3.75
N ILE A 389 9.04 13.05 -3.39
CA ILE A 389 9.12 12.12 -2.25
C ILE A 389 9.09 12.88 -0.91
N PHE A 390 9.71 14.06 -0.87
CA PHE A 390 9.87 14.86 0.33
C PHE A 390 9.18 16.21 0.17
N SER A 391 8.41 16.62 1.18
CA SER A 391 7.90 17.98 1.31
C SER A 391 9.00 19.06 1.28
N GLU A 392 8.61 20.32 1.05
CA GLU A 392 9.56 21.44 0.86
C GLU A 392 10.42 21.72 2.09
N ASN A 393 9.90 21.46 3.30
CA ASN A 393 10.56 21.78 4.57
C ASN A 393 11.63 20.75 4.98
N ILE A 394 11.83 19.69 4.20
CA ILE A 394 12.79 18.63 4.51
C ILE A 394 14.22 19.06 4.17
N ARG A 395 15.18 18.72 5.05
CA ARG A 395 16.63 18.92 4.83
C ARG A 395 17.20 17.90 3.84
N LYS A 396 16.74 17.94 2.59
CA LYS A 396 17.03 16.92 1.55
C LYS A 396 18.52 16.66 1.36
N GLU A 397 19.37 17.69 1.37
CA GLU A 397 20.82 17.51 1.14
C GLU A 397 21.55 16.94 2.36
N ASP A 398 21.16 17.33 3.59
CA ASP A 398 21.72 16.73 4.81
C ASP A 398 21.32 15.26 4.90
N PHE A 399 20.06 14.95 4.61
CA PHE A 399 19.56 13.58 4.59
C PHE A 399 20.20 12.74 3.49
N ARG A 400 20.47 13.33 2.31
CA ARG A 400 21.27 12.69 1.26
C ARG A 400 22.68 12.38 1.76
N GLY A 401 23.30 13.31 2.48
CA GLY A 401 24.60 13.13 3.12
C GLY A 401 24.61 11.93 4.06
N PHE A 402 23.62 11.86 4.95
CA PHE A 402 23.40 10.73 5.86
C PHE A 402 23.20 9.42 5.11
N CYS A 403 22.27 9.38 4.14
CA CYS A 403 21.99 8.19 3.34
C CYS A 403 23.23 7.71 2.58
N LYS A 404 24.06 8.62 2.07
CA LYS A 404 25.32 8.30 1.40
C LYS A 404 26.35 7.74 2.39
N GLN A 405 26.43 8.30 3.59
CA GLN A 405 27.32 7.82 4.65
C GLN A 405 26.97 6.39 5.08
N VAL A 406 25.70 6.11 5.36
CA VAL A 406 25.21 4.76 5.67
C VAL A 406 25.39 3.85 4.45
N GLY A 407 24.99 4.30 3.27
CA GLY A 407 25.14 3.60 2.00
C GLY A 407 26.58 3.17 1.71
N ASN A 408 27.58 3.98 2.05
CA ASN A 408 28.99 3.63 1.89
C ASN A 408 29.41 2.44 2.76
N LYS A 409 28.76 2.26 3.91
CA LYS A 409 29.01 1.16 4.87
C LYS A 409 28.34 -0.15 4.45
N ILE A 410 27.14 -0.07 3.86
CA ILE A 410 26.32 -1.25 3.51
C ILE A 410 26.36 -1.62 2.02
N ASN A 411 26.66 -0.68 1.13
CA ASN A 411 26.75 -0.88 -0.32
C ASN A 411 27.74 0.11 -0.97
N ARG A 412 29.03 -0.04 -0.64
CA ARG A 412 30.12 0.89 -1.02
C ARG A 412 30.16 1.29 -2.50
N ARG A 413 29.82 0.38 -3.41
CA ARG A 413 29.87 0.66 -4.87
C ARG A 413 28.75 1.59 -5.32
N ASN A 414 27.59 1.52 -4.67
CA ASN A 414 26.38 2.23 -5.07
C ASN A 414 25.63 2.75 -3.82
N PRO A 415 26.21 3.69 -3.07
CA PRO A 415 25.68 4.11 -1.77
C PRO A 415 24.30 4.77 -1.84
N LEU A 416 23.90 5.25 -3.02
CA LEU A 416 22.60 5.86 -3.30
C LEU A 416 21.83 5.10 -4.39
N GLY A 417 22.11 3.81 -4.55
CA GLY A 417 21.54 2.96 -5.59
C GLY A 417 22.35 2.96 -6.88
N TRP A 418 22.13 1.95 -7.72
CA TRP A 418 22.82 1.73 -8.98
C TRP A 418 22.79 2.98 -9.84
N LYS A 419 23.97 3.43 -10.31
CA LYS A 419 24.14 4.64 -11.12
C LYS A 419 23.50 5.88 -10.49
N ASN A 420 23.43 5.95 -9.16
CA ASN A 420 22.83 7.05 -8.42
C ASN A 420 21.36 7.31 -8.86
N ALA A 421 20.62 6.21 -9.08
CA ALA A 421 19.20 6.25 -9.41
C ALA A 421 18.38 6.88 -8.27
N GLN A 422 18.73 6.63 -7.00
CA GLN A 422 18.08 7.22 -5.82
C GLN A 422 16.59 6.87 -5.70
N TRP A 423 16.19 5.68 -6.11
CA TRP A 423 14.78 5.29 -6.07
C TRP A 423 14.32 4.95 -4.65
N CYS A 424 13.04 5.15 -4.40
CA CYS A 424 12.32 4.60 -3.25
C CYS A 424 11.28 3.57 -3.72
N VAL A 425 11.70 2.63 -4.57
CA VAL A 425 10.83 1.58 -5.14
C VAL A 425 11.21 0.23 -4.54
N VAL A 426 10.23 -0.55 -4.11
CA VAL A 426 10.36 -1.88 -3.51
C VAL A 426 9.30 -2.75 -4.14
N MET A 427 9.68 -3.94 -4.62
CA MET A 427 8.72 -4.93 -5.11
C MET A 427 8.55 -5.99 -4.02
N ASP A 428 7.34 -6.53 -3.88
CA ASP A 428 7.02 -7.52 -2.83
C ASP A 428 7.86 -8.80 -2.90
N TYR A 429 8.51 -9.11 -4.02
CA TYR A 429 9.41 -10.26 -4.16
C TYR A 429 10.91 -9.90 -4.24
N THR A 430 11.25 -8.62 -4.43
CA THR A 430 12.65 -8.15 -4.50
C THR A 430 12.74 -6.63 -4.48
N VAL A 431 13.90 -6.09 -4.14
CA VAL A 431 14.15 -4.64 -4.22
C VAL A 431 15.01 -4.35 -5.44
N PRO A 432 14.67 -3.41 -6.34
CA PRO A 432 15.55 -3.03 -7.45
C PRO A 432 16.91 -2.47 -7.00
N ASN A 433 17.96 -2.66 -7.81
CA ASN A 433 19.30 -2.14 -7.49
C ASN A 433 19.40 -0.61 -7.51
N GLY A 434 18.44 0.07 -8.15
CA GLY A 434 18.35 1.53 -8.19
C GLY A 434 17.84 2.14 -6.89
N THR A 435 17.23 1.31 -6.03
CA THR A 435 16.65 1.71 -4.75
C THR A 435 17.72 2.04 -3.72
N LEU A 436 17.45 3.05 -2.90
CA LEU A 436 18.33 3.47 -1.81
C LEU A 436 18.74 2.26 -0.94
N PRO A 437 20.04 1.99 -0.76
CA PRO A 437 20.53 0.85 0.00
C PRO A 437 20.05 0.82 1.46
N ILE A 438 19.79 1.99 2.06
CA ILE A 438 19.23 2.09 3.42
C ILE A 438 17.90 1.33 3.59
N LEU A 439 17.19 1.06 2.50
CA LEU A 439 15.94 0.29 2.51
C LEU A 439 16.16 -1.22 2.50
N TRP A 440 17.27 -1.74 1.95
CA TRP A 440 17.36 -3.17 1.63
C TRP A 440 18.71 -3.83 1.89
N ALA A 441 19.79 -3.06 1.92
CA ALA A 441 21.13 -3.59 2.09
C ALA A 441 21.46 -3.78 3.57
N SER A 442 22.14 -4.88 3.88
CA SER A 442 22.73 -5.14 5.17
C SER A 442 24.22 -5.40 5.02
N SER A 443 24.98 -5.22 6.10
CA SER A 443 26.41 -5.53 6.15
C SER A 443 26.70 -6.28 7.43
N HIS A 444 27.51 -7.33 7.38
CA HIS A 444 27.93 -7.99 8.63
C HIS A 444 28.81 -7.12 9.51
N LEU A 445 29.44 -6.10 8.92
CA LEU A 445 30.35 -5.21 9.61
C LEU A 445 29.62 -4.02 10.26
N HIS A 446 28.33 -3.84 9.97
CA HIS A 446 27.55 -2.70 10.45
C HIS A 446 26.15 -3.14 10.85
N SER A 447 25.69 -2.73 12.02
CA SER A 447 24.40 -3.10 12.61
C SER A 447 23.18 -2.46 11.93
N TRP A 448 23.28 -2.05 10.66
CA TRP A 448 22.15 -1.47 9.93
C TRP A 448 21.06 -2.51 9.73
N ILE A 449 19.86 -2.20 10.19
CA ILE A 449 18.65 -3.00 10.01
C ILE A 449 17.96 -2.49 8.74
N PRO A 450 17.93 -3.24 7.62
CA PRO A 450 17.19 -2.85 6.43
C PRO A 450 15.69 -3.07 6.61
N LEU A 451 14.87 -2.24 5.96
CA LEU A 451 13.42 -2.38 5.97
C LEU A 451 12.96 -3.62 5.18
N PHE A 452 13.53 -3.83 3.99
CA PHE A 452 13.24 -4.92 3.06
C PHE A 452 14.54 -5.66 2.71
N PRO A 453 15.08 -6.49 3.63
CA PRO A 453 16.33 -7.21 3.38
C PRO A 453 16.23 -8.05 2.12
N ARG A 454 17.20 -7.96 1.22
CA ARG A 454 17.26 -8.94 0.12
C ARG A 454 17.73 -10.28 0.64
N SER A 455 17.03 -11.32 0.24
CA SER A 455 17.47 -12.71 0.38
C SER A 455 18.87 -12.80 -0.24
N ARG A 456 19.87 -13.13 0.58
CA ARG A 456 21.21 -13.38 0.08
C ARG A 456 21.13 -14.65 -0.74
N THR A 457 21.02 -14.51 -2.06
CA THR A 457 21.59 -15.51 -2.94
C THR A 457 23.07 -15.53 -2.60
N SER A 458 23.49 -16.60 -1.92
CA SER A 458 24.88 -16.92 -1.67
C SER A 458 25.67 -16.68 -2.95
N SER A 459 26.46 -15.60 -2.94
CA SER A 459 27.36 -15.21 -4.03
C SER A 459 28.43 -16.24 -4.28
#